data_AF-A0A2E3BZS1-F1
#
_entry.id   AF-A0A2E3BZS1-F1
#
_cell.length_a   1.000
_cell.length_b   1.000
_cell.length_c   1.000
_cell.angle_alpha   90.00
_cell.angle_beta   90.00
_cell.angle_gamma   90.00
#
_symmetry.space_group_name_H-M   'P 1'
#
loop_
_entity.id
_entity.type
_entity.pdbx_description
1 polymer ?
#
loop_
_entity_poly.entity_id
_entity_poly.type
_entity_poly.pdbx_seq_one_letter_code
_entity_poly.pdbx_strand_id
1 'polypeptide(L)' 'MFIKKGFYVKVDKDLDEDDIYYHQRVWFILSQKPKTKKELEETIKFSRIWINHKKFNCCYSSNLMDKLEELEVNIWNK' A
#
# COMPACT_ATOMS: atom_id res chain seq x y z
N MET A 1 -7.21 6.32 12.16
CA MET A 1 -5.89 5.88 12.66
C MET A 1 -5.91 4.37 12.65
N PHE A 2 -4.96 3.73 11.97
CA PHE A 2 -4.91 2.27 11.86
C PHE A 2 -3.68 1.73 12.54
N ILE A 3 -3.83 0.57 13.20
CA ILE A 3 -2.77 -0.05 14.01
C ILE A 3 -2.59 -1.50 13.53
N LYS A 4 -1.34 -1.88 13.22
CA LYS A 4 -0.95 -3.28 12.98
C LYS A 4 0.37 -3.55 13.71
N LYS A 5 0.38 -4.51 14.63
CA LYS A 5 1.57 -4.93 15.39
C LYS A 5 2.36 -3.77 16.02
N GLY A 6 1.67 -2.80 16.63
CA GLY A 6 2.30 -1.65 17.28
C GLY A 6 2.74 -0.53 16.33
N PHE A 7 2.62 -0.71 15.01
CA PHE A 7 2.83 0.36 14.04
C PHE A 7 1.50 1.05 13.75
N TYR A 8 1.48 2.39 13.82
CA TYR A 8 0.32 3.19 13.46
C TYR A 8 0.64 4.09 12.28
N VAL A 9 -0.36 4.27 11.41
CA VAL A 9 -0.25 5.20 10.29
C VAL A 9 -1.51 6.06 10.20
N LYS A 10 -1.33 7.33 9.84
CA LYS A 10 -2.40 8.22 9.43
C LYS A 10 -2.28 8.43 7.92
N VAL A 11 -3.24 7.90 7.18
CA VAL A 11 -3.33 7.97 5.73
C VAL A 11 -4.73 8.47 5.42
N ASP A 12 -4.81 9.54 4.63
CA ASP A 12 -6.09 10.09 4.24
C ASP A 12 -6.73 9.20 3.16
N LYS A 13 -8.06 9.09 3.24
CA LYS A 13 -8.89 8.43 2.24
C LYS A 13 -9.09 9.39 1.07
N ASP A 14 -8.88 8.91 -0.16
CA ASP A 14 -9.16 9.75 -1.33
C ASP A 14 -10.70 9.88 -1.50
N LEU A 15 -11.20 11.02 -2.02
CA LEU A 15 -12.64 11.35 -2.03
C LEU A 15 -13.52 10.26 -2.66
N ASP A 16 -13.06 9.66 -3.75
CA ASP A 16 -13.78 8.63 -4.52
C ASP A 16 -13.27 7.20 -4.22
N GLU A 17 -12.49 7.03 -3.14
CA GLU A 17 -12.00 5.72 -2.74
C GLU A 17 -13.13 4.94 -2.03
N ASP A 18 -13.40 3.70 -2.47
CA ASP A 18 -14.29 2.82 -1.71
C ASP A 18 -13.63 2.44 -0.38
N ASP A 19 -14.43 2.24 0.67
CA ASP A 19 -13.91 1.85 1.97
C ASP A 19 -13.09 0.55 1.89
N ILE A 20 -13.51 -0.45 1.12
CA ILE A 20 -12.80 -1.72 1.01
C ILE A 20 -11.38 -1.49 0.47
N TYR A 21 -11.25 -0.68 -0.58
CA TYR A 21 -9.96 -0.39 -1.21
C TYR A 21 -9.09 0.51 -0.33
N TYR A 22 -9.69 1.46 0.38
CA TYR A 22 -9.00 2.25 1.39
C TYR A 22 -8.39 1.37 2.47
N HIS A 23 -9.15 0.42 3.01
CA HIS A 23 -8.66 -0.52 4.02
C HIS A 23 -7.56 -1.43 3.47
N GLN A 24 -7.69 -1.93 2.25
CA GLN A 24 -6.64 -2.71 1.59
C GLN A 24 -5.35 -1.91 1.40
N ARG A 25 -5.46 -0.65 0.97
CA ARG A 25 -4.32 0.26 0.80
C ARG A 25 -3.63 0.55 2.12
N VAL A 26 -4.40 0.82 3.18
CA VAL A 26 -3.84 1.00 4.52
C VAL A 26 -3.15 -0.28 5.01
N TRP A 27 -3.76 -1.44 4.78
CA TRP A 27 -3.17 -2.72 5.16
C TRP A 27 -1.86 -2.99 4.41
N PHE A 28 -1.78 -2.64 3.12
CA PHE A 28 -0.56 -2.66 2.34
C PHE A 28 0.52 -1.80 3.01
N ILE A 29 0.21 -0.55 3.35
CA ILE A 29 1.18 0.40 3.94
C ILE A 29 1.70 -0.12 5.29
N LEU A 30 0.81 -0.58 6.16
CA LEU A 30 1.17 -1.13 7.48
C LEU A 30 2.06 -2.38 7.37
N SER A 31 1.92 -3.14 6.29
CA SER A 31 2.70 -4.36 6.06
C SER A 31 4.15 -4.07 5.66
N GLN A 32 4.43 -2.90 5.09
CA GLN A 32 5.80 -2.50 4.72
C GLN A 32 6.61 -1.95 5.91
N LYS A 33 5.97 -1.61 7.03
CA LYS A 33 6.61 -1.09 8.26
C LYS A 33 7.62 0.06 8.00
N PRO A 34 7.24 1.13 7.28
CA PRO A 34 8.15 2.23 7.00
C PRO A 34 8.63 2.88 8.30
N LYS A 35 9.94 3.12 8.42
CA LYS A 35 10.60 3.66 9.62
C LYS A 35 10.86 5.15 9.52
N THR A 36 10.92 5.68 8.31
CA THR A 36 11.18 7.08 8.04
C THR A 36 10.01 7.74 7.30
N LYS A 37 9.90 9.07 7.39
CA LYS A 37 8.90 9.82 6.62
C LYS A 37 9.02 9.57 5.11
N LYS A 38 10.26 9.48 4.61
CA LYS A 38 10.54 9.21 3.19
C LYS A 38 10.04 7.82 2.79
N GLU A 39 10.34 6.79 3.57
CA GLU A 39 9.83 5.44 3.33
C GLU A 39 8.30 5.39 3.37
N LEU A 40 7.68 6.15 4.28
CA LEU A 40 6.22 6.22 4.36
C LEU A 40 5.62 6.87 3.11
N GLU A 41 6.17 8.00 2.65
CA GLU A 41 5.72 8.68 1.43
C GLU A 41 5.88 7.79 0.19
N GLU A 42 7.00 7.07 0.08
CA GLU A 42 7.23 6.09 -0.99
C GLU A 42 6.23 4.93 -0.90
N THR A 43 6.00 4.40 0.29
CA THR A 43 5.03 3.32 0.52
C THR A 43 3.62 3.75 0.16
N ILE A 44 3.22 4.98 0.49
CA ILE A 44 1.92 5.55 0.10
C ILE A 44 1.80 5.61 -1.43
N LYS A 45 2.85 6.02 -2.15
CA LYS A 45 2.85 6.01 -3.63
C LYS A 45 2.66 4.59 -4.16
N PHE A 46 3.44 3.62 -3.68
CA PHE A 46 3.30 2.23 -4.11
C PHE A 46 1.93 1.64 -3.79
N SER A 47 1.34 1.99 -2.64
CA SER A 47 0.00 1.52 -2.26
C SER A 47 -1.09 1.94 -3.24
N ARG A 48 -0.98 3.13 -3.84
CA ARG A 48 -1.89 3.63 -4.87
C ARG A 48 -1.70 2.91 -6.20
N ILE A 49 -0.45 2.64 -6.57
CA ILE A 49 -0.15 1.91 -7.81
C ILE A 49 -0.62 0.46 -7.68
N TRP A 50 -0.39 -0.16 -6.52
CA TRP A 50 -0.84 -1.51 -6.20
C TRP A 50 -2.36 -1.63 -6.26
N ILE A 51 -3.12 -0.69 -5.66
CA ILE A 51 -4.58 -0.76 -5.70
C ILE A 51 -5.11 -0.57 -7.13
N ASN A 52 -4.48 0.29 -7.93
CA ASN A 52 -4.84 0.47 -9.33
C ASN A 52 -4.61 -0.81 -10.14
N HIS A 53 -3.48 -1.47 -9.92
CA HIS A 53 -3.21 -2.77 -10.51
C HIS A 53 -4.27 -3.82 -10.10
N LYS A 54 -4.58 -3.96 -8.80
CA LYS A 54 -5.53 -4.97 -8.31
C LYS A 54 -6.99 -4.72 -8.69
N LYS A 55 -7.43 -3.46 -8.71
CA LYS A 55 -8.84 -3.10 -8.95
C LYS A 55 -9.14 -2.89 -10.42
N PHE A 56 -8.26 -2.20 -11.13
CA PHE A 56 -8.50 -1.75 -12.49
C PHE A 56 -7.68 -2.52 -13.53
N ASN A 57 -6.92 -3.54 -13.11
CA ASN A 57 -5.99 -4.29 -13.96
C ASN A 57 -5.02 -3.38 -14.70
N CYS A 58 -4.64 -2.25 -14.09
CA CYS A 58 -3.61 -1.38 -14.66
C CYS A 58 -2.28 -2.12 -14.70
N CYS A 59 -1.60 -2.02 -15.84
CA CYS A 59 -0.25 -2.53 -16.03
C CYS A 59 0.73 -1.37 -16.09
N TYR A 60 1.89 -1.55 -15.49
CA TYR A 60 2.97 -0.59 -15.48
C TYR A 60 4.23 -1.22 -16.08
N SER A 61 5.35 -0.48 -16.10
CA SER A 61 6.63 -1.03 -16.55
C SER A 61 7.01 -2.28 -15.76
N SER A 62 7.70 -3.22 -16.40
CA SER A 62 8.15 -4.48 -15.77
C SER A 62 8.82 -4.24 -14.43
N ASN A 63 9.77 -3.31 -14.37
CA ASN A 63 10.49 -2.98 -13.13
C ASN A 63 9.56 -2.53 -12.00
N LEU A 64 8.46 -1.84 -12.33
CA LEU A 64 7.49 -1.42 -11.32
C LEU A 64 6.60 -2.59 -10.91
N MET A 65 6.22 -3.45 -11.86
CA MET A 65 5.44 -4.66 -11.58
C MET A 65 6.21 -5.61 -10.66
N ASP A 66 7.48 -5.90 -10.97
CA ASP A 66 8.35 -6.73 -10.15
C ASP A 66 8.46 -6.16 -8.72
N LYS A 67 8.57 -4.83 -8.61
CA LYS A 67 8.62 -4.16 -7.31
C LYS A 67 7.34 -4.30 -6.51
N LEU A 68 6.18 -4.24 -7.17
CA LEU A 68 4.89 -4.42 -6.50
C LEU A 68 4.72 -5.85 -6.00
N GLU A 69 5.18 -6.85 -6.75
CA GLU A 69 5.15 -8.25 -6.33
C GLU A 69 6.01 -8.49 -5.09
N GLU A 70 7.23 -7.94 -5.05
CA GLU A 70 8.10 -7.98 -3.87
C GLU A 70 7.40 -7.41 -2.61
N LEU A 71 6.73 -6.26 -2.75
CA LEU A 71 6.05 -5.59 -1.65
C LEU A 71 4.77 -6.31 -1.23
N GLU A 72 4.08 -6.95 -2.18
CA GLU A 72 2.84 -7.70 -1.93
C GLU A 72 3.07 -8.93 -1.06
N VAL A 73 4.23 -9.59 -1.20
CA VAL A 73 4.62 -10.71 -0.33
C VAL A 73 4.56 -10.34 1.16
N ASN A 74 4.90 -9.10 1.52
CA ASN A 74 4.85 -8.62 2.90
C ASN A 74 3.43 -8.52 3.47
N ILE A 75 2.41 -8.42 2.62
CA ILE A 75 1.00 -8.37 3.05
C ILE A 75 0.58 -9.69 3.69
N TRP A 76 1.07 -10.80 3.11
CA TRP A 76 0.69 -12.17 3.47
C TRP A 76 1.61 -12.79 4.51
N ASN A 77 2.85 -12.32 4.62
CA ASN A 77 3.80 -12.79 5.62
C ASN A 77 3.34 -12.38 7.03
N LYS A 78 2.89 -13.39 7.78
CA LYS A 78 2.35 -13.28 9.15
C LYS A 78 3.41 -12.96 10.19
#